data_AF-A0A1S7PMN0-F1
#
_entry.id   AF-A0A1S7PMN0-F1
#
_cell.length_a   1.000
_cell.length_b   1.000
_cell.length_c   1.000
_cell.angle_alpha   90.00
_cell.angle_beta   90.00
_cell.angle_gamma   90.00
#
_symmetry.space_group_name_H-M   'P 1'
#
loop_
_entity.id
_entity.type
_entity.pdbx_description
1 polymer ?
#
loop_
_entity_poly.entity_id
_entity_poly.type
_entity_poly.pdbx_seq_one_letter_code
_entity_poly.pdbx_strand_id
1 'polypeptide(L)'
;MLAAEAVRLLTVELLRPTGIPVGGNFPTLAGPRVYDSRGATLTELDQERDYTPVLAVYTHESAVEAAGPASGFNDSEASVVLHVVAELAVSTSDGVGSSPFVDAMADTDAEARLVLAALVAQVRRVLQFSAAGVGWRRLVKQVLQVEEKTHAIPEFGLRFQRIFCTFKLAVSDDDFDMSRPGLPDPLGSVAADLPEGSYAKAKLAELASHFAAENPDQLRIIRGVASGPGGVSLPIGQDDLIP
;
A
#
# COMPACT_ATOMS: atom_id res chain seq x y z
N MET A 1 -6.38 8.11 0.69
CA MET A 1 -6.28 7.69 -0.72
C MET A 1 -6.38 6.18 -0.78
N LEU A 2 -7.34 5.63 -1.53
CA LEU A 2 -7.57 4.20 -1.65
C LEU A 2 -6.56 3.51 -2.57
N ALA A 3 -5.98 4.25 -3.52
CA ALA A 3 -4.86 3.79 -4.35
C ALA A 3 -3.65 3.38 -3.51
N ALA A 4 -3.37 4.10 -2.40
CA ALA A 4 -2.32 3.72 -1.45
C ALA A 4 -2.62 2.36 -0.78
N GLU A 5 -3.89 2.13 -0.41
CA GLU A 5 -4.33 0.86 0.14
C GLU A 5 -4.24 -0.28 -0.89
N ALA A 6 -4.53 0.01 -2.15
CA ALA A 6 -4.38 -0.96 -3.24
C ALA A 6 -2.91 -1.44 -3.36
N VAL A 7 -1.95 -0.51 -3.26
CA VAL A 7 -0.52 -0.83 -3.26
C VAL A 7 -0.16 -1.71 -2.05
N ARG A 8 -0.61 -1.36 -0.84
CA ARG A 8 -0.33 -2.12 0.39
C ARG A 8 -0.93 -3.52 0.34
N LEU A 9 -2.20 -3.65 0.01
CA LEU A 9 -2.91 -4.93 0.00
C LEU A 9 -2.33 -5.88 -1.06
N LEU A 10 -2.02 -5.37 -2.26
CA LEU A 10 -1.38 -6.17 -3.29
C LEU A 10 0.07 -6.55 -2.91
N THR A 11 0.79 -5.68 -2.19
CA THR A 11 2.10 -6.02 -1.61
C THR A 11 1.98 -7.21 -0.66
N VAL A 12 1.00 -7.19 0.26
CA VAL A 12 0.78 -8.29 1.21
C VAL A 12 0.45 -9.58 0.48
N GLU A 13 -0.48 -9.56 -0.49
CA GLU A 13 -0.83 -10.74 -1.27
C GLU A 13 0.37 -11.29 -2.06
N LEU A 14 1.20 -10.43 -2.65
CA LEU A 14 2.39 -10.87 -3.39
C LEU A 14 3.47 -11.49 -2.50
N LEU A 15 3.60 -11.01 -1.25
CA LEU A 15 4.60 -11.52 -0.32
C LEU A 15 4.10 -12.75 0.46
N ARG A 16 2.78 -12.86 0.65
CA ARG A 16 2.09 -14.01 1.25
C ARG A 16 0.87 -14.38 0.40
N PRO A 17 1.10 -15.12 -0.71
CA PRO A 17 0.01 -15.52 -1.58
C PRO A 17 -1.00 -16.42 -0.85
N THR A 18 -2.28 -16.09 -0.97
CA THR A 18 -3.39 -16.82 -0.32
C THR A 18 -3.44 -18.29 -0.76
N GLY A 19 -3.07 -18.58 -2.01
CA GLY A 19 -3.07 -19.94 -2.56
C GLY A 19 -1.95 -20.86 -2.07
N ILE A 20 -0.97 -20.36 -1.30
CA ILE A 20 0.14 -21.16 -0.80
C ILE A 20 -0.15 -21.62 0.63
N PRO A 21 -0.23 -22.95 0.89
CA PRO A 21 -0.48 -23.47 2.23
C PRO A 21 0.73 -23.28 3.15
N VAL A 22 0.51 -23.44 4.46
CA VAL A 22 1.60 -23.49 5.45
C VAL A 22 2.59 -24.59 5.07
N GLY A 23 3.88 -24.26 5.06
CA GLY A 23 4.95 -25.16 4.60
C GLY A 23 5.18 -25.17 3.08
N GLY A 24 4.40 -24.42 2.32
CA GLY A 24 4.61 -24.23 0.88
C GLY A 24 5.77 -23.30 0.53
N ASN A 25 6.01 -23.13 -0.76
CA ASN A 25 7.11 -22.32 -1.30
C ASN A 25 6.76 -20.83 -1.34
N PHE A 26 6.85 -20.16 -0.19
CA PHE A 26 6.61 -18.73 -0.11
C PHE A 26 7.69 -17.90 -0.84
N PRO A 27 7.34 -16.69 -1.33
CA PRO A 27 8.27 -15.83 -2.06
C PRO A 27 9.46 -15.30 -1.25
N THR A 28 9.34 -15.29 0.09
CA THR A 28 10.35 -14.75 1.01
C THR A 28 10.61 -15.69 2.18
N LEU A 29 11.73 -15.46 2.89
CA LEU A 29 12.09 -16.19 4.11
C LEU A 29 11.09 -16.00 5.25
N ALA A 30 10.24 -14.96 5.22
CA ALA A 30 9.18 -14.78 6.21
C ALA A 30 8.06 -15.84 6.10
N GLY A 31 8.01 -16.57 4.99
CA GLY A 31 7.00 -17.62 4.82
C GLY A 31 5.58 -17.06 4.92
N PRO A 32 4.69 -17.65 5.73
CA PRO A 32 3.34 -17.14 5.95
C PRO A 32 3.29 -15.89 6.85
N ARG A 33 4.42 -15.42 7.40
CA ARG A 33 4.48 -14.38 8.44
C ARG A 33 4.66 -12.99 7.85
N VAL A 34 3.73 -12.63 6.97
CA VAL A 34 3.58 -11.28 6.41
C VAL A 34 2.32 -10.67 6.99
N TYR A 35 2.49 -9.57 7.70
CA TYR A 35 1.44 -8.93 8.48
C TYR A 35 1.06 -7.60 7.86
N ASP A 36 -0.25 -7.36 7.86
CA ASP A 36 -0.84 -6.15 7.30
C ASP A 36 -1.09 -5.14 8.41
N SER A 37 -0.37 -4.01 8.37
CA SER A 37 -0.46 -2.91 9.33
C SER A 37 -0.29 -3.30 10.82
N ARG A 38 0.46 -4.37 11.11
CA ARG A 38 0.81 -4.79 12.48
C ARG A 38 2.11 -5.58 12.52
N GLY A 39 2.68 -5.71 13.72
CA GLY A 39 3.79 -6.62 14.00
C GLY A 39 3.35 -8.06 14.28
N ALA A 40 4.33 -8.95 14.42
CA ALA A 40 4.14 -10.31 14.86
C ALA A 40 3.76 -10.37 16.35
N THR A 41 2.97 -11.37 16.72
CA THR A 41 2.63 -11.71 18.10
C THR A 41 3.40 -12.95 18.56
N LEU A 42 3.51 -13.18 19.87
CA LEU A 42 4.26 -14.31 20.44
C LEU A 42 3.82 -15.67 19.91
N THR A 43 2.51 -15.85 19.70
CA THR A 43 1.93 -17.10 19.19
C THR A 43 2.25 -17.37 17.73
N GLU A 44 2.75 -16.35 17.01
CA GLU A 44 3.10 -16.46 15.59
C GLU A 44 4.60 -16.73 15.37
N LEU A 45 5.41 -16.67 16.44
CA LEU A 45 6.83 -16.99 16.42
C LEU A 45 7.06 -18.50 16.42
N ASP A 46 8.08 -18.93 15.68
CA ASP A 46 8.66 -20.27 15.80
C ASP A 46 9.55 -20.31 17.04
N GLN A 47 9.08 -20.96 18.10
CA GLN A 47 9.77 -21.06 19.38
C GLN A 47 10.92 -22.08 19.36
N GLU A 48 11.05 -22.88 18.29
CA GLU A 48 12.11 -23.88 18.15
C GLU A 48 13.36 -23.33 17.44
N ARG A 49 13.31 -22.08 16.96
CA ARG A 49 14.40 -21.41 16.25
C ARG A 49 14.95 -20.24 17.03
N ASP A 50 16.21 -19.91 16.76
CA ASP A 50 16.88 -18.74 17.36
C ASP A 50 16.17 -17.42 16.99
N TYR A 51 15.52 -17.38 15.83
CA TYR A 51 14.68 -16.27 15.40
C TYR A 51 13.66 -16.70 14.34
N THR A 52 12.63 -15.88 14.21
CA THR A 52 11.58 -16.02 13.21
C THR A 52 11.61 -14.82 12.27
N PRO A 53 11.95 -14.99 10.98
CA PRO A 53 11.83 -13.93 9.99
C PRO A 53 10.37 -13.53 9.80
N VAL A 54 10.09 -12.23 9.87
CA VAL A 54 8.74 -11.66 9.69
C VAL A 54 8.79 -10.39 8.85
N LEU A 55 7.67 -10.09 8.20
CA LEU A 55 7.46 -8.85 7.45
C LEU A 55 6.19 -8.16 7.97
N ALA A 56 6.26 -6.85 8.19
CA ALA A 56 5.10 -6.03 8.43
C ALA A 56 5.02 -4.93 7.36
N VAL A 57 3.86 -4.80 6.72
CA VAL A 57 3.63 -3.89 5.59
C VAL A 57 2.68 -2.78 6.02
N TYR A 58 3.08 -1.53 5.82
CA TYR A 58 2.32 -0.35 6.20
C TYR A 58 2.26 0.66 5.05
N THR A 59 1.13 1.35 4.93
CA THR A 59 1.07 2.66 4.28
C THR A 59 1.51 3.68 5.32
N HIS A 60 2.70 4.26 5.18
CA HIS A 60 3.17 5.24 6.15
C HIS A 60 2.57 6.62 5.91
N GLU A 61 2.49 7.00 4.64
CA GLU A 61 2.01 8.30 4.19
C GLU A 61 1.42 8.16 2.79
N SER A 62 0.42 8.98 2.48
CA SER A 62 -0.13 9.13 1.13
C SER A 62 -0.50 10.58 0.90
N ALA A 63 -0.20 11.11 -0.28
CA ALA A 63 -0.49 12.49 -0.65
C ALA A 63 -1.05 12.58 -2.06
N VAL A 64 -1.91 13.57 -2.28
CA VAL A 64 -2.40 14.00 -3.60
C VAL A 64 -2.13 15.49 -3.69
N GLU A 65 -1.38 15.89 -4.70
CA GLU A 65 -1.01 17.27 -4.95
C GLU A 65 -1.50 17.69 -6.34
N ALA A 66 -1.75 18.97 -6.53
CA ALA A 66 -2.06 19.50 -7.85
C ALA A 66 -0.79 19.43 -8.73
N ALA A 67 -0.91 19.04 -10.01
CA ALA A 67 0.25 18.88 -10.90
C ALA A 67 0.99 20.21 -11.22
N GLY A 68 0.46 21.33 -10.74
CA GLY A 68 1.12 22.63 -10.73
C GLY A 68 0.14 23.80 -10.59
N PRO A 69 0.62 25.05 -10.53
CA PRO A 69 -0.24 26.22 -10.34
C PRO A 69 -1.28 26.46 -11.44
N ALA A 70 -1.09 25.87 -12.62
CA ALA A 70 -2.00 25.97 -13.77
C ALA A 70 -2.80 24.68 -14.02
N SER A 71 -2.71 23.70 -13.11
CA SER A 71 -3.43 22.43 -13.22
C SER A 71 -4.93 22.62 -13.07
N GLY A 72 -5.69 21.81 -13.81
CA GLY A 72 -7.14 21.73 -13.67
C GLY A 72 -7.55 21.00 -12.39
N PHE A 73 -8.84 21.02 -12.07
CA PHE A 73 -9.38 20.35 -10.88
C PHE A 73 -9.03 18.84 -10.79
N ASN A 74 -8.93 18.17 -11.94
CA ASN A 74 -8.68 16.72 -12.06
C ASN A 74 -7.23 16.39 -12.46
N ASP A 75 -6.33 17.36 -12.39
CA ASP A 75 -4.92 17.19 -12.78
C ASP A 75 -4.05 17.12 -11.51
N SER A 76 -4.00 15.92 -10.94
CA SER A 76 -3.32 15.62 -9.68
C SER A 76 -2.17 14.61 -9.84
N GLU A 77 -1.18 14.77 -8.96
CA GLU A 77 -0.09 13.83 -8.74
C GLU A 77 -0.27 13.14 -7.39
N ALA A 78 -0.42 11.83 -7.43
CA ALA A 78 -0.57 11.00 -6.23
C ALA A 78 0.74 10.29 -5.89
N SER A 79 1.06 10.26 -4.60
CA SER A 79 2.21 9.56 -4.06
C SER A 79 1.89 8.77 -2.80
N VAL A 80 2.66 7.71 -2.57
CA VAL A 80 2.55 6.87 -1.38
C VAL A 80 3.93 6.48 -0.87
N VAL A 81 4.06 6.47 0.46
CA VAL A 81 5.22 5.91 1.16
C VAL A 81 4.82 4.54 1.73
N LEU A 82 5.31 3.48 1.11
CA LEU A 82 5.10 2.09 1.55
C LEU A 82 6.27 1.68 2.43
N HIS A 83 5.98 1.25 3.66
CA HIS A 83 6.97 0.68 4.56
C HIS A 83 6.84 -0.83 4.62
N VAL A 84 7.95 -1.52 4.36
CA VAL A 84 8.10 -2.94 4.63
C VAL A 84 9.14 -3.09 5.73
N VAL A 85 8.69 -3.44 6.93
CA VAL A 85 9.53 -3.68 8.10
C VAL A 85 9.91 -5.14 8.11
N ALA A 86 11.19 -5.43 7.86
CA ALA A 86 11.75 -6.77 7.96
C ALA A 86 12.38 -6.94 9.34
N GLU A 87 12.09 -8.06 10.00
CA GLU A 87 12.58 -8.34 11.35
C GLU A 87 12.97 -9.82 11.49
N LEU A 88 13.97 -10.08 12.33
CA LEU A 88 14.22 -11.39 12.91
C LEU A 88 13.66 -11.39 14.33
N ALA A 89 12.40 -11.78 14.46
CA ALA A 89 11.64 -11.71 15.70
C ALA A 89 11.98 -12.87 16.64
N VAL A 90 12.18 -12.55 17.92
CA VAL A 90 12.48 -13.47 19.02
C VAL A 90 11.51 -13.27 20.17
N SER A 91 11.28 -14.32 20.94
CA SER A 91 10.63 -14.21 22.24
C SER A 91 11.67 -13.80 23.27
N THR A 92 11.49 -12.64 23.91
CA THR A 92 12.37 -12.14 24.97
C THR A 92 11.59 -11.88 26.25
N SER A 93 12.28 -11.68 27.37
CA SER A 93 11.69 -11.37 28.68
C SER A 93 12.63 -10.47 29.47
N ASP A 94 12.10 -9.52 30.25
CA ASP A 94 12.87 -8.59 31.09
C ASP A 94 13.48 -9.23 32.36
N GLY A 95 13.50 -10.57 32.43
CA GLY A 95 14.07 -11.33 33.54
C GLY A 95 13.14 -12.42 34.07
N VAL A 96 13.63 -13.15 35.07
CA VAL A 96 12.93 -14.31 35.66
C VAL A 96 11.57 -13.87 36.23
N GLY A 97 10.49 -14.46 35.72
CA GLY A 97 9.11 -14.18 36.16
C GLY A 97 8.41 -13.04 35.42
N SER A 98 9.06 -12.40 34.44
CA SER A 98 8.41 -11.42 33.56
C SER A 98 7.65 -12.10 32.41
N SER A 99 6.56 -11.48 31.96
CA SER A 99 5.83 -11.96 30.78
C SER A 99 6.71 -11.80 29.54
N PRO A 100 6.80 -12.83 28.68
CA PRO A 100 7.55 -12.71 27.44
C PRO A 100 6.90 -11.67 26.52
N PHE A 101 7.69 -11.11 25.60
CA PHE A 101 7.23 -10.25 24.52
C PHE A 101 8.05 -10.49 23.25
N VAL A 102 7.53 -10.01 22.11
CA VAL A 102 8.23 -10.09 20.82
C VAL A 102 9.19 -8.92 20.69
N ASP A 103 10.45 -9.21 20.41
CA ASP A 103 11.44 -8.20 20.05
C ASP A 103 12.31 -8.68 18.88
N ALA A 104 13.11 -7.81 18.29
CA ALA A 104 14.06 -8.12 17.23
C ALA A 104 15.52 -8.09 17.72
N MET A 105 15.77 -8.17 19.02
CA MET A 105 17.11 -8.17 19.61
C MET A 105 17.74 -9.56 19.65
N ALA A 106 17.75 -10.29 18.53
CA ALA A 106 18.53 -11.53 18.47
C ALA A 106 20.02 -11.24 18.70
N ASP A 107 20.73 -12.19 19.29
CA ASP A 107 22.15 -12.08 19.65
C ASP A 107 22.98 -11.56 18.48
N THR A 108 24.06 -10.82 18.73
CA THR A 108 24.77 -10.02 17.71
C THR A 108 25.54 -10.87 16.69
N ASP A 109 24.81 -11.55 15.81
CA ASP A 109 25.32 -12.49 14.83
C ASP A 109 25.41 -11.83 13.43
N ALA A 110 26.56 -11.99 12.79
CA ALA A 110 26.78 -11.54 11.42
C ALA A 110 25.91 -12.33 10.42
N GLU A 111 25.57 -13.59 10.72
CA GLU A 111 24.70 -14.41 9.88
C GLU A 111 23.26 -13.88 9.89
N ALA A 112 22.74 -13.50 11.06
CA ALA A 112 21.44 -12.85 11.20
C ALA A 112 21.34 -11.58 10.32
N ARG A 113 22.42 -10.79 10.22
CA ARG A 113 22.46 -9.61 9.34
C ARG A 113 22.33 -9.95 7.86
N LEU A 114 22.99 -11.03 7.41
CA LEU A 114 22.88 -11.48 6.02
C LEU A 114 21.47 -11.99 5.71
N VAL A 115 20.85 -12.71 6.65
CA VAL A 115 19.46 -13.18 6.51
C VAL A 115 18.49 -12.01 6.37
N LEU A 116 18.66 -10.97 7.18
CA LEU A 116 17.82 -9.78 7.12
C LEU A 116 17.98 -9.00 5.79
N ALA A 117 19.21 -8.85 5.31
CA ALA A 117 19.47 -8.25 4.00
C ALA A 117 18.88 -9.10 2.86
N ALA A 118 18.98 -10.42 2.94
CA ALA A 118 18.38 -11.34 1.97
C ALA A 118 16.85 -11.24 1.97
N LEU A 119 16.21 -11.13 3.13
CA LEU A 119 14.77 -10.96 3.26
C LEU A 119 14.29 -9.67 2.57
N VAL A 120 14.97 -8.55 2.79
CA VAL A 120 14.65 -7.27 2.12
C VAL A 120 14.90 -7.34 0.61
N ALA A 121 16.00 -7.98 0.18
CA ALA A 121 16.28 -8.19 -1.24
C ALA A 121 15.19 -9.06 -1.91
N GLN A 122 14.65 -10.07 -1.22
CA GLN A 122 13.55 -10.89 -1.71
C GLN A 122 12.27 -10.08 -1.88
N VAL A 123 11.94 -9.19 -0.94
CA VAL A 123 10.80 -8.26 -1.09
C VAL A 123 10.96 -7.43 -2.36
N ARG A 124 12.13 -6.80 -2.55
CA ARG A 124 12.41 -6.01 -3.75
C ARG A 124 12.33 -6.85 -5.02
N ARG A 125 12.89 -8.06 -5.00
CA ARG A 125 12.81 -9.03 -6.11
C ARG A 125 11.37 -9.31 -6.50
N VAL A 126 10.49 -9.60 -5.54
CA VAL A 126 9.08 -9.92 -5.79
C VAL A 126 8.35 -8.73 -6.41
N LEU A 127 8.48 -7.54 -5.83
CA LEU A 127 7.73 -6.36 -6.27
C LEU A 127 8.25 -5.79 -7.60
N GLN A 128 9.56 -5.60 -7.71
CA GLN A 128 10.15 -4.84 -8.82
C GLN A 128 10.56 -5.70 -10.01
N PHE A 129 10.93 -6.96 -9.79
CA PHE A 129 11.62 -7.75 -10.81
C PHE A 129 10.88 -9.05 -11.20
N SER A 130 10.11 -9.64 -10.29
CA SER A 130 9.38 -10.88 -10.56
C SER A 130 8.22 -10.66 -11.53
N ALA A 131 7.91 -11.70 -12.31
CA ALA A 131 6.70 -11.75 -13.13
C ALA A 131 5.43 -11.65 -12.26
N ALA A 132 5.45 -12.22 -11.05
CA ALA A 132 4.33 -12.13 -10.10
C ALA A 132 4.01 -10.66 -9.73
N GLY A 133 5.02 -9.79 -9.66
CA GLY A 133 4.86 -8.38 -9.32
C GLY A 133 4.24 -7.50 -10.42
N VAL A 134 3.84 -8.05 -11.58
CA VAL A 134 3.25 -7.26 -12.68
C VAL A 134 2.04 -6.46 -12.21
N GLY A 135 1.14 -7.06 -11.43
CA GLY A 135 -0.04 -6.35 -10.91
C GLY A 135 0.34 -5.11 -10.11
N TRP A 136 1.32 -5.23 -9.22
CA TRP A 136 1.82 -4.13 -8.39
C TRP A 136 2.47 -3.04 -9.22
N ARG A 137 3.27 -3.41 -10.24
CA ARG A 137 3.89 -2.44 -11.14
C ARG A 137 2.91 -1.72 -12.07
N ARG A 138 1.67 -2.22 -12.23
CA ARG A 138 0.61 -1.47 -12.92
C ARG A 138 0.03 -0.35 -12.04
N LEU A 139 0.04 -0.52 -10.72
CA LEU A 139 -0.41 0.50 -9.76
C LEU A 139 0.65 1.60 -9.57
N VAL A 140 1.91 1.19 -9.53
CA VAL A 140 3.05 2.06 -9.29
C VAL A 140 3.57 2.60 -10.61
N LYS A 141 3.26 3.87 -10.90
CA LYS A 141 3.77 4.58 -12.08
C LYS A 141 5.29 4.66 -12.06
N GLN A 142 5.85 4.95 -10.88
CA GLN A 142 7.29 5.08 -10.70
C GLN A 142 7.71 4.78 -9.26
N VAL A 143 8.84 4.08 -9.11
CA VAL A 143 9.56 4.00 -7.83
C VAL A 143 10.50 5.19 -7.75
N LEU A 144 10.15 6.18 -6.92
CA LEU A 144 10.93 7.42 -6.77
C LEU A 144 12.18 7.18 -5.91
N GLN A 145 12.03 6.39 -4.85
CA GLN A 145 13.11 6.07 -3.93
C GLN A 145 12.88 4.72 -3.27
N VAL A 146 13.95 3.97 -3.03
CA VAL A 146 13.99 2.84 -2.11
C VAL A 146 15.08 3.11 -1.09
N GLU A 147 14.72 3.12 0.18
CA GLU A 147 15.64 3.33 1.30
C GLU A 147 15.60 2.12 2.23
N GLU A 148 16.77 1.61 2.63
CA GLU A 148 16.89 0.46 3.54
C GLU A 148 17.65 0.93 4.79
N LYS A 149 16.91 1.19 5.87
CA LYS A 149 17.46 1.69 7.14
C LYS A 149 17.49 0.60 8.19
N THR A 150 18.69 0.25 8.63
CA THR A 150 18.87 -0.60 9.81
C THR A 150 18.40 0.12 11.06
N HIS A 151 17.64 -0.59 11.90
CA HIS A 151 17.25 -0.08 13.20
C HIS A 151 18.34 -0.39 14.24
N ALA A 152 19.06 0.63 14.65
CA ALA A 152 20.01 0.56 15.76
C ALA A 152 19.91 1.85 16.57
N ILE A 153 20.13 1.75 17.87
CA ILE A 153 20.25 2.90 18.77
C ILE A 153 21.61 2.79 19.47
N PRO A 154 22.70 3.20 18.77
CA PRO A 154 24.07 3.00 19.24
C PRO A 154 24.34 3.61 20.61
N GLU A 155 23.69 4.73 20.93
CA GLU A 155 23.84 5.48 22.18
C GLU A 155 23.43 4.66 23.41
N PHE A 156 22.53 3.68 23.22
CA PHE A 156 22.08 2.75 24.26
C PHE A 156 22.65 1.34 24.07
N GLY A 157 23.57 1.14 23.11
CA GLY A 157 24.09 -0.18 22.76
C GLY A 157 23.07 -1.13 22.15
N LEU A 158 21.87 -0.65 21.82
CA LEU A 158 20.77 -1.47 21.30
C LEU A 158 20.93 -1.68 19.80
N ARG A 159 20.91 -2.94 19.38
CA ARG A 159 20.93 -3.32 17.96
C ARG A 159 19.75 -4.23 17.70
N PHE A 160 18.81 -3.73 16.91
CA PHE A 160 17.68 -4.54 16.46
C PHE A 160 18.07 -5.21 15.14
N GLN A 161 17.74 -6.48 15.01
CA GLN A 161 17.72 -7.23 13.76
C GLN A 161 16.46 -6.84 12.97
N ARG A 162 16.37 -5.55 12.65
CA ARG A 162 15.27 -4.92 11.91
C ARG A 162 15.81 -4.00 10.83
N ILE A 163 15.23 -4.07 9.64
CA ILE A 163 15.43 -3.11 8.55
C ILE A 163 14.07 -2.53 8.16
N PHE A 164 14.00 -1.20 8.14
CA PHE A 164 12.91 -0.46 7.52
C PHE A 164 13.23 -0.31 6.03
N CYS A 165 12.50 -1.02 5.18
CA CYS A 165 12.56 -0.84 3.73
C CYS A 165 11.42 0.10 3.30
N THR A 166 11.78 1.34 2.99
CA THR A 166 10.85 2.42 2.63
C THR A 166 10.87 2.63 1.13
N PHE A 167 9.70 2.49 0.51
CA PHE A 167 9.47 2.82 -0.89
C PHE A 167 8.70 4.13 -0.97
N LYS A 168 9.26 5.11 -1.67
CA LYS A 168 8.51 6.29 -2.12
C LYS A 168 8.06 6.06 -3.54
N LEU A 169 6.76 6.12 -3.78
CA LEU A 169 6.13 5.67 -5.01
C LEU A 169 5.25 6.79 -5.57
N ALA A 170 5.33 7.01 -6.88
CA ALA A 170 4.32 7.74 -7.62
C ALA A 170 3.24 6.75 -8.09
N VAL A 171 1.97 7.10 -7.89
CA VAL A 171 0.81 6.25 -8.20
C VAL A 171 -0.24 7.05 -8.97
N SER A 172 -1.29 6.38 -9.44
CA SER A 172 -2.51 7.06 -9.86
C SER A 172 -3.32 7.52 -8.65
N ASP A 173 -3.98 8.67 -8.78
CA ASP A 173 -5.02 9.08 -7.83
C ASP A 173 -6.23 8.16 -7.95
N ASP A 174 -7.14 8.25 -6.98
CA ASP A 174 -8.41 7.55 -6.97
C ASP A 174 -9.33 8.11 -8.08
N ASP A 175 -9.79 7.23 -8.97
CA ASP A 175 -10.77 7.57 -10.00
C ASP A 175 -12.19 7.21 -9.52
N PHE A 176 -12.91 8.24 -9.08
CA PHE A 176 -14.28 8.15 -8.60
C PHE A 176 -15.26 8.28 -9.77
N ASP A 177 -15.59 7.15 -10.39
CA ASP A 177 -16.73 7.07 -11.31
C ASP A 177 -18.05 7.05 -10.52
N MET A 178 -18.60 8.24 -10.31
CA MET A 178 -19.85 8.43 -9.58
C MET A 178 -21.06 7.78 -10.27
N SER A 179 -20.98 7.44 -11.56
CA SER A 179 -22.11 6.85 -12.30
C SER A 179 -22.38 5.39 -11.93
N ARG A 180 -21.41 4.73 -11.27
CA ARG A 180 -21.49 3.31 -10.88
C ARG A 180 -21.23 3.13 -9.38
N PRO A 181 -21.94 2.21 -8.71
CA PRO A 181 -21.62 1.87 -7.33
C PRO A 181 -20.34 1.02 -7.27
N GLY A 182 -19.63 1.08 -6.14
CA GLY A 182 -18.46 0.27 -5.86
C GLY A 182 -17.18 1.06 -5.63
N LEU A 183 -16.08 0.33 -5.39
CA LEU A 183 -14.79 0.95 -5.09
C LEU A 183 -14.25 1.75 -6.28
N PRO A 184 -13.64 2.92 -6.05
CA PRO A 184 -12.95 3.65 -7.11
C PRO A 184 -11.74 2.87 -7.61
N ASP A 185 -11.34 3.15 -8.84
CA ASP A 185 -10.09 2.62 -9.37
C ASP A 185 -8.90 3.37 -8.78
N PRO A 186 -7.75 2.71 -8.55
CA PRO A 186 -7.44 1.34 -8.95
C PRO A 186 -7.85 0.27 -7.93
N LEU A 187 -8.39 0.65 -6.76
CA LEU A 187 -8.70 -0.33 -5.71
C LEU A 187 -9.81 -1.30 -6.14
N GLY A 188 -10.78 -0.85 -6.93
CA GLY A 188 -11.79 -1.70 -7.57
C GLY A 188 -11.17 -2.78 -8.46
N SER A 189 -10.29 -2.39 -9.40
CA SER A 189 -9.54 -3.33 -10.23
C SER A 189 -8.70 -4.33 -9.40
N VAL A 190 -8.04 -3.88 -8.33
CA VAL A 190 -7.30 -4.77 -7.44
C VAL A 190 -8.23 -5.75 -6.73
N ALA A 191 -9.39 -5.31 -6.22
CA ALA A 191 -10.35 -6.18 -5.57
C ALA A 191 -10.83 -7.31 -6.50
N ALA A 192 -11.01 -7.01 -7.79
CA ALA A 192 -11.38 -8.00 -8.79
C ALA A 192 -10.27 -9.03 -9.05
N ASP A 193 -9.01 -8.57 -9.15
CA ASP A 193 -7.83 -9.38 -9.45
C ASP A 193 -7.36 -10.24 -8.26
N LEU A 194 -7.70 -9.85 -7.03
CA LEU A 194 -7.29 -10.60 -5.83
C LEU A 194 -7.84 -12.04 -5.84
N PRO A 195 -7.07 -13.03 -5.33
CA PRO A 195 -7.55 -14.41 -5.24
C PRO A 195 -8.78 -14.55 -4.36
N GLU A 196 -9.65 -15.50 -4.72
CA GLU A 196 -10.74 -15.94 -3.87
C GLU A 196 -10.23 -16.44 -2.51
N GLY A 197 -10.96 -16.12 -1.45
CA GLY A 197 -10.58 -16.46 -0.08
C GLY A 197 -9.50 -15.57 0.54
N SER A 198 -8.92 -14.60 -0.20
CA SER A 198 -8.03 -13.61 0.41
C SER A 198 -8.81 -12.69 1.35
N TYR A 199 -8.24 -12.41 2.53
CA TYR A 199 -8.91 -11.54 3.51
C TYR A 199 -9.15 -10.12 2.95
N ALA A 200 -8.21 -9.64 2.12
CA ALA A 200 -8.30 -8.34 1.47
C ALA A 200 -9.52 -8.28 0.53
N LYS A 201 -9.73 -9.30 -0.31
CA LYS A 201 -10.90 -9.34 -1.20
C LYS A 201 -12.22 -9.34 -0.44
N ALA A 202 -12.31 -10.13 0.64
CA ALA A 202 -13.50 -10.14 1.50
C ALA A 202 -13.78 -8.75 2.11
N LYS A 203 -12.75 -8.10 2.66
CA LYS A 203 -12.91 -6.77 3.25
C LYS A 203 -13.24 -5.69 2.23
N LEU A 204 -12.64 -5.76 1.03
CA LEU A 204 -12.93 -4.83 -0.05
C LEU A 204 -14.36 -4.99 -0.59
N ALA A 205 -14.88 -6.22 -0.64
CA ALA A 205 -16.29 -6.46 -1.00
C ALA A 205 -17.25 -5.82 0.02
N GLU A 206 -16.95 -5.87 1.32
CA GLU A 206 -17.71 -5.15 2.34
C GLU A 206 -17.63 -3.63 2.13
N LEU A 207 -16.42 -3.11 1.93
CA LEU A 207 -16.20 -1.66 1.78
C LEU A 207 -16.83 -1.08 0.52
N ALA A 208 -16.93 -1.86 -0.56
CA ALA A 208 -17.60 -1.44 -1.80
C ALA A 208 -19.05 -0.98 -1.56
N SER A 209 -19.73 -1.53 -0.55
CA SER A 209 -21.11 -1.15 -0.21
C SER A 209 -21.27 0.30 0.28
N HIS A 210 -20.17 0.94 0.69
CA HIS A 210 -20.18 2.33 1.14
C HIS A 210 -20.02 3.37 0.01
N PHE A 211 -19.79 2.91 -1.22
CA PHE A 211 -19.63 3.77 -2.39
C PHE A 211 -20.85 3.63 -3.30
N ALA A 212 -21.87 4.45 -3.03
CA ALA A 212 -23.08 4.50 -3.84
C ALA A 212 -22.86 5.30 -5.13
N ALA A 213 -23.58 4.93 -6.18
CA ALA A 213 -23.65 5.77 -7.38
C ALA A 213 -24.35 7.08 -7.04
N GLU A 214 -23.85 8.18 -7.59
CA GLU A 214 -24.51 9.47 -7.65
C GLU A 214 -24.86 9.78 -9.10
N ASN A 215 -26.10 10.21 -9.33
CA ASN A 215 -26.54 10.72 -10.62
C ASN A 215 -26.63 12.24 -10.50
N PRO A 216 -25.53 12.99 -10.72
CA PRO A 216 -25.59 14.44 -10.70
C PRO A 216 -26.57 14.93 -11.77
N ASP A 217 -27.26 16.02 -11.47
CA ASP A 217 -28.14 16.68 -12.43
C ASP A 217 -27.35 17.04 -13.69
N GLN A 218 -27.78 16.53 -14.84
CA GLN A 218 -27.10 16.80 -16.10
C GLN A 218 -27.21 18.29 -16.46
N LEU A 219 -26.10 18.89 -16.89
CA LEU A 219 -26.09 20.26 -17.39
C LEU A 219 -26.85 20.31 -18.72
N ARG A 220 -28.09 20.79 -18.68
CA ARG A 220 -28.96 20.86 -19.86
C ARG A 220 -28.78 22.12 -20.68
N ILE A 221 -28.44 23.22 -20.02
CA ILE A 221 -28.47 24.57 -20.59
C ILE A 221 -27.27 25.36 -20.08
N ILE A 222 -26.54 26.00 -20.99
CA ILE A 222 -25.58 27.06 -20.67
C ILE A 222 -26.13 28.35 -21.30
N ARG A 223 -26.39 29.37 -20.48
CA ARG A 223 -26.83 30.70 -20.94
C ARG A 223 -25.92 31.78 -20.40
N GLY A 224 -25.64 32.76 -21.25
CA GLY A 224 -24.89 33.97 -20.91
C GLY A 224 -25.42 35.16 -21.72
N VAL A 225 -24.89 36.34 -21.40
CA VAL A 225 -25.17 37.57 -22.14
C VAL A 225 -23.85 38.25 -22.44
N ALA A 226 -23.59 38.52 -23.72
CA ALA A 226 -22.46 39.30 -24.16
C ALA A 226 -22.86 40.77 -24.32
N SER A 227 -22.19 41.66 -23.60
CA SER A 227 -22.39 43.11 -23.72
C SER A 227 -21.50 43.68 -24.84
N GLY A 228 -22.13 44.32 -25.82
CA GLY A 228 -21.47 45.00 -26.94
C GLY A 228 -21.47 46.53 -26.81
N PRO A 229 -20.72 47.23 -27.69
CA PRO A 229 -20.69 48.69 -27.73
C PRO A 229 -22.09 49.29 -27.87
N GLY A 230 -22.35 50.40 -27.17
CA GLY A 230 -23.65 51.10 -27.22
C GLY A 230 -24.78 50.48 -26.39
N GLY A 231 -24.46 49.56 -25.45
CA GLY A 231 -25.46 48.97 -24.54
C GLY A 231 -26.25 47.80 -25.13
N VAL A 232 -25.80 47.27 -26.27
CA VAL A 232 -26.42 46.08 -26.90
C VAL A 232 -26.08 44.84 -26.08
N SER A 233 -27.09 44.06 -25.71
CA SER A 233 -26.93 42.78 -25.03
C SER A 233 -27.34 41.66 -25.97
N LEU A 234 -26.41 40.72 -26.23
CA LEU A 234 -26.66 39.55 -27.08
C LEU A 234 -26.74 38.30 -26.19
N PRO A 235 -27.87 37.57 -26.17
CA PRO A 235 -27.92 36.27 -25.52
C PRO A 235 -26.96 35.33 -26.24
N ILE A 236 -26.12 34.65 -25.46
CA ILE A 236 -25.17 33.65 -25.94
C ILE A 236 -25.37 32.36 -25.14
N GLY A 237 -24.97 31.23 -25.70
CA GLY A 237 -25.10 29.93 -25.06
C GLY A 237 -25.77 28.90 -25.96
N GLN A 238 -26.01 27.73 -25.40
CA GLN A 238 -26.60 26.59 -26.08
C GLN A 238 -27.63 25.94 -25.14
N ASP A 239 -28.84 25.80 -25.68
CA ASP A 239 -29.92 25.01 -25.07
C ASP A 239 -29.82 23.56 -25.59
N ASP A 240 -30.32 22.60 -24.81
CA ASP A 240 -30.32 21.16 -25.12
C ASP A 240 -28.94 20.60 -25.45
N LEU A 241 -28.04 20.63 -24.46
CA LEU A 241 -26.69 20.06 -24.52
C LEU A 241 -26.66 18.52 -24.56
N ILE A 242 -27.82 17.87 -24.58
CA ILE A 242 -27.98 16.42 -24.66
C ILE A 242 -28.71 16.12 -25.98
N PRO A 243 -28.13 15.34 -26.90
CA PRO A 243 -28.76 14.97 -28.17
C PRO A 243 -29.96 14.03 -28.00
#